data_AF-A0A8K0CF42-F1
#
_entry.id   AF-A0A8K0CF42-F1
#
_cell.length_a   1.000
_cell.length_b   1.000
_cell.length_c   1.000
_cell.angle_alpha   90.00
_cell.angle_beta   90.00
_cell.angle_gamma   90.00
#
_symmetry.space_group_name_H-M   'P 1'
#
loop_
_entity.id
_entity.type
_entity.pdbx_description
1 polymer ?
#
loop_
_entity_poly.entity_id
_entity_poly.type
_entity_poly.pdbx_seq_one_letter_code
_entity_poly.pdbx_strand_id
1 'polypeptide(L)'
;MKGLRRGVRRLIILNSKFVCFSRYYQAQARHVIIFTFVTLQLAFFCIPANYITNEAVAVSDAVYFSKWYSQHIPDLKVPLLLMIQNSQNEITIKAGDLVTINAGTIVN
;
A
#
# COMPACT_ATOMS: atom_id res chain seq x y z
N MET A 1 -32.77 11.05 55.02
CA MET A 1 -31.46 11.40 54.39
C MET A 1 -30.76 10.25 53.60
N LYS A 2 -31.09 8.96 53.80
CA LYS A 2 -30.43 7.83 53.09
C LYS A 2 -30.89 7.62 51.63
N GLY A 3 -32.04 8.18 51.22
CA GLY A 3 -32.55 8.10 49.85
C GLY A 3 -31.78 8.97 48.86
N LEU A 4 -31.50 10.23 49.24
CA LEU A 4 -30.81 11.21 48.41
C LEU A 4 -29.37 10.79 48.08
N ARG A 5 -28.65 10.24 49.07
CA ARG A 5 -27.27 9.74 48.91
C ARG A 5 -27.18 8.54 47.94
N ARG A 6 -28.24 7.72 47.86
CA ARG A 6 -28.35 6.62 46.88
C ARG A 6 -28.67 7.11 45.47
N GLY A 7 -29.49 8.15 45.34
CA GLY A 7 -29.78 8.81 44.06
C GLY A 7 -28.54 9.45 43.44
N VAL A 8 -27.76 10.19 44.23
CA VAL A 8 -26.51 10.82 43.78
C VAL A 8 -25.47 9.78 43.35
N ARG A 9 -25.32 8.65 44.08
CA ARG A 9 -24.44 7.55 43.65
C ARG A 9 -24.87 6.93 42.31
N ARG A 10 -26.18 6.76 42.07
CA ARG A 10 -26.66 6.23 40.78
C ARG A 10 -26.37 7.19 39.62
N LEU A 11 -26.53 8.50 39.82
CA LEU A 11 -26.24 9.50 38.79
C LEU A 11 -24.75 9.56 38.44
N ILE A 12 -23.85 9.42 39.42
CA ILE A 12 -22.40 9.38 39.17
C ILE A 12 -22.00 8.12 38.40
N ILE A 13 -22.59 6.96 38.74
CA ILE A 13 -22.34 5.70 38.01
C ILE A 13 -22.89 5.78 36.58
N LEU A 14 -24.05 6.41 36.37
CA LEU A 14 -24.61 6.59 35.03
C LEU A 14 -23.75 7.52 34.16
N ASN A 15 -23.30 8.65 34.72
CA ASN A 15 -22.41 9.60 34.03
C ASN A 15 -21.06 8.97 33.68
N SER A 16 -20.44 8.23 34.62
CA SER A 16 -19.17 7.54 34.36
C SER A 16 -19.30 6.45 33.29
N LYS A 17 -20.42 5.70 33.27
CA LYS A 17 -20.71 4.73 32.20
C LYS A 17 -20.93 5.41 30.85
N PHE A 18 -21.63 6.55 30.81
CA PHE A 18 -21.84 7.32 29.57
C PHE A 18 -20.53 7.90 29.01
N VAL A 19 -19.66 8.42 29.88
CA VAL A 19 -18.31 8.90 29.47
C VAL A 19 -17.43 7.75 29.01
N CYS A 20 -17.49 6.59 29.66
CA CYS A 20 -16.75 5.39 29.23
C CYS A 20 -17.26 4.88 27.89
N PHE A 21 -18.58 4.85 27.68
CA PHE A 21 -19.20 4.48 26.41
C PHE A 21 -18.81 5.43 25.27
N SER A 22 -18.81 6.74 25.52
CA SER A 22 -18.33 7.75 24.55
C SER A 22 -16.85 7.55 24.19
N ARG A 23 -15.98 7.33 25.20
CA ARG A 23 -14.56 7.03 24.98
C ARG A 23 -14.33 5.71 24.25
N TYR A 24 -15.16 4.71 24.50
CA TYR A 24 -15.13 3.42 23.81
C TYR A 24 -15.43 3.58 22.31
N TYR A 25 -16.46 4.36 21.97
CA TYR A 25 -16.80 4.64 20.58
C TYR A 25 -15.72 5.45 19.87
N GLN A 26 -15.12 6.44 20.55
CA GLN A 26 -14.01 7.21 20.00
C GLN A 26 -12.75 6.37 19.77
N ALA A 27 -12.45 5.38 20.63
CA ALA A 27 -11.30 4.50 20.45
C ALA A 27 -11.45 3.63 19.19
N GLN A 28 -12.62 3.02 19.00
CA GLN A 28 -12.90 2.19 17.83
C GLN A 28 -12.83 3.00 16.52
N ALA A 29 -13.44 4.19 16.50
CA ALA A 29 -13.44 5.06 15.32
C ALA A 29 -12.02 5.51 14.91
N ARG A 30 -11.14 5.79 15.87
CA ARG A 30 -9.74 6.19 15.58
C ARG A 30 -8.97 5.12 14.83
N HIS A 31 -9.07 3.87 15.26
CA HIS A 31 -8.38 2.76 14.60
C HIS A 31 -8.90 2.52 13.18
N VAL A 32 -10.21 2.58 12.98
CA VAL A 32 -10.83 2.43 11.66
C VAL A 32 -10.35 3.52 10.71
N ILE A 33 -10.34 4.79 11.14
CA ILE A 33 -9.90 5.91 10.30
C ILE A 33 -8.43 5.74 9.89
N ILE A 34 -7.54 5.44 10.84
CA ILE A 34 -6.11 5.23 10.54
C ILE A 34 -5.92 4.07 9.57
N PHE A 35 -6.62 2.95 9.79
CA PHE A 35 -6.53 1.79 8.90
C PHE A 35 -7.02 2.11 7.48
N THR A 36 -8.14 2.82 7.34
CA THR A 36 -8.64 3.25 6.02
C THR A 36 -7.70 4.21 5.31
N PHE A 37 -7.05 5.12 6.05
CA PHE A 37 -6.10 6.07 5.48
C PHE A 37 -4.83 5.37 4.99
N VAL A 38 -4.29 4.44 5.80
CA VAL A 38 -3.08 3.68 5.45
C VAL A 38 -3.32 2.79 4.22
N THR A 39 -4.45 2.08 4.19
CA THR A 39 -4.80 1.24 3.02
C THR A 39 -4.99 2.06 1.75
N LEU A 40 -5.60 3.25 1.84
CA LEU A 40 -5.73 4.16 0.71
C LEU A 40 -4.37 4.69 0.23
N GLN A 41 -3.48 5.06 1.17
CA GLN A 41 -2.14 5.51 0.83
C GLN A 41 -1.34 4.41 0.11
N LEU A 42 -1.45 3.16 0.56
CA LEU A 42 -0.81 2.01 -0.08
C LEU A 42 -1.36 1.76 -1.49
N ALA A 43 -2.69 1.85 -1.66
CA ALA A 43 -3.30 1.73 -2.98
C ALA A 43 -2.81 2.81 -3.95
N PHE A 44 -2.69 4.05 -3.48
CA PHE A 44 -2.20 5.18 -4.29
C PHE A 44 -0.78 4.95 -4.83
N PHE A 45 0.12 4.35 -4.03
CA PHE A 45 1.46 4.03 -4.48
C PHE A 45 1.54 2.75 -5.32
N CYS A 46 0.74 1.74 -4.99
CA CYS A 46 0.85 0.43 -5.61
C CYS A 46 0.28 0.38 -7.03
N ILE A 47 -0.80 1.11 -7.32
CA ILE A 47 -1.39 1.17 -8.67
C ILE A 47 -0.37 1.61 -9.73
N PRO A 48 0.29 2.79 -9.61
CA PRO A 48 1.27 3.22 -10.60
C PRO A 48 2.51 2.32 -10.61
N ALA A 49 2.90 1.75 -9.47
CA ALA A 49 4.00 0.78 -9.41
C ALA A 49 3.73 -0.42 -10.32
N ASN A 50 2.58 -1.08 -10.17
CA ASN A 50 2.22 -2.23 -11.02
C ASN A 50 2.07 -1.81 -12.49
N TYR A 51 1.50 -0.64 -12.76
CA TYR A 51 1.38 -0.14 -14.14
C TYR A 51 2.75 0.00 -14.80
N ILE A 52 3.70 0.68 -14.14
CA ILE A 52 5.06 0.87 -14.66
C ILE A 52 5.76 -0.48 -14.85
N THR A 53 5.64 -1.41 -13.90
CA THR A 53 6.25 -2.73 -14.00
C THR A 53 5.68 -3.52 -15.19
N ASN A 54 4.36 -3.51 -15.39
CA ASN A 54 3.72 -4.20 -16.51
C ASN A 54 4.14 -3.62 -17.87
N GLU A 55 4.13 -2.29 -18.00
CA GLU A 55 4.55 -1.62 -19.23
C GLU A 55 6.05 -1.84 -19.50
N ALA A 56 6.90 -1.84 -18.47
CA ALA A 56 8.33 -2.11 -18.62
C ALA A 56 8.61 -3.54 -19.14
N VAL A 57 7.86 -4.54 -18.66
CA VAL A 57 7.94 -5.92 -19.18
C VAL A 57 7.51 -5.96 -20.65
N ALA A 58 6.39 -5.34 -20.99
CA ALA A 58 5.88 -5.29 -22.37
C ALA A 58 6.87 -4.62 -23.34
N VAL A 59 7.53 -3.53 -22.93
CA VAL A 59 8.59 -2.89 -23.72
C VAL A 59 9.78 -3.82 -23.89
N SER A 60 10.20 -4.51 -22.83
CA SER A 60 11.32 -5.45 -22.91
C SER A 60 11.04 -6.63 -23.85
N ASP A 61 9.81 -7.15 -23.85
CA ASP A 61 9.38 -8.20 -24.76
C ASP A 61 9.36 -7.69 -26.22
N ALA A 62 8.81 -6.50 -26.47
CA ALA A 62 8.79 -5.90 -27.80
C ALA A 62 10.21 -5.67 -28.35
N VAL A 63 11.15 -5.24 -27.50
CA VAL A 63 12.56 -5.09 -27.85
C VAL A 63 13.21 -6.45 -28.11
N TYR A 64 12.89 -7.49 -27.32
CA TYR A 64 13.40 -8.84 -27.52
C TYR A 64 12.95 -9.44 -28.86
N PHE A 65 11.67 -9.27 -29.22
CA PHE A 65 11.12 -9.72 -30.50
C PHE A 65 11.51 -8.84 -31.70
N SER A 66 12.12 -7.68 -31.47
CA SER A 66 12.64 -6.84 -32.56
C SER A 66 13.82 -7.54 -33.26
N LYS A 67 13.96 -7.34 -34.59
CA LYS A 67 15.06 -7.91 -35.39
C LYS A 67 16.40 -7.18 -35.16
N TRP A 68 16.72 -6.83 -33.92
CA TRP A 68 17.90 -6.04 -33.55
C TRP A 68 19.22 -6.69 -33.98
N TYR A 69 19.27 -8.01 -34.08
CA TYR A 69 20.43 -8.76 -34.60
C TYR A 69 20.73 -8.46 -36.07
N SER A 70 19.68 -8.17 -36.87
CA SER A 70 19.77 -7.95 -38.32
C SER A 70 20.06 -6.49 -38.67
N GLN A 71 19.87 -5.54 -37.75
CA GLN A 71 20.18 -4.13 -37.97
C GLN A 71 21.67 -3.87 -37.71
N HIS A 72 22.37 -3.42 -38.74
CA HIS A 72 23.80 -3.12 -38.72
C HIS A 72 24.09 -1.73 -38.12
N ILE A 73 23.42 -1.39 -37.01
CA ILE A 73 23.65 -0.13 -36.28
C ILE A 73 24.42 -0.51 -35.00
N PRO A 74 25.76 -0.41 -34.99
CA PRO A 74 26.58 -0.80 -33.83
C PRO A 74 26.18 -0.03 -32.56
N ASP A 75 25.72 1.22 -32.72
CA ASP A 75 25.31 2.08 -31.60
C ASP A 75 24.00 1.65 -30.93
N LEU A 76 23.17 0.86 -31.60
CA LEU A 76 21.89 0.40 -31.06
C LEU A 76 22.01 -0.93 -30.30
N LYS A 77 23.01 -1.77 -30.65
CA LYS A 77 23.16 -3.11 -30.06
C LYS A 77 23.50 -3.06 -28.57
N VAL A 78 24.42 -2.19 -28.17
CA VAL A 78 24.87 -2.05 -26.76
C VAL A 78 23.73 -1.60 -25.84
N PRO A 79 22.98 -0.50 -26.11
CA PRO A 79 21.89 -0.08 -25.24
C PRO A 79 20.73 -1.08 -25.20
N LEU A 80 20.41 -1.78 -26.29
CA LEU A 80 19.38 -2.83 -26.26
C LEU A 80 19.79 -4.02 -25.38
N LEU A 81 21.05 -4.47 -25.48
CA LEU A 81 21.54 -5.57 -24.66
C LEU A 81 21.48 -5.22 -23.17
N LEU A 82 21.85 -3.98 -22.84
CA LEU A 82 21.70 -3.45 -21.48
C LEU A 82 20.23 -3.40 -21.05
N MET A 83 19.31 -2.98 -21.92
CA MET A 83 17.88 -2.94 -21.60
C MET A 83 17.32 -4.32 -21.26
N ILE A 84 17.67 -5.35 -22.06
CA ILE A 84 17.27 -6.74 -21.86
C ILE A 84 17.92 -7.34 -20.59
N GLN A 85 19.16 -6.98 -20.30
CA GLN A 85 19.85 -7.45 -19.10
C GLN A 85 19.31 -6.79 -17.83
N ASN A 86 18.89 -5.52 -17.91
CA ASN A 86 18.30 -4.81 -16.78
C ASN A 86 16.83 -5.20 -16.54
N SER A 87 16.06 -5.59 -17.58
CA SER A 87 14.67 -6.04 -17.41
C SER A 87 14.55 -7.44 -16.79
N GLN A 88 15.60 -8.27 -16.88
CA GLN A 88 15.68 -9.56 -16.19
C GLN A 88 15.72 -9.40 -14.66
N ASN A 89 16.14 -8.23 -14.17
CA ASN A 89 15.94 -7.88 -12.78
C ASN A 89 14.52 -7.34 -12.62
N GLU A 90 13.70 -8.07 -11.88
CA GLU A 90 12.31 -7.70 -11.61
C GLU A 90 12.26 -6.27 -11.08
N ILE A 91 11.66 -5.34 -11.84
CA ILE A 91 11.42 -3.95 -11.42
C ILE A 91 10.34 -4.01 -10.33
N THR A 92 10.78 -4.39 -9.15
CA THR A 92 9.98 -4.41 -7.94
C THR A 92 10.31 -3.15 -7.19
N ILE A 93 9.32 -2.27 -7.05
CA ILE A 93 9.47 -1.10 -6.17
C ILE A 93 9.52 -1.66 -4.75
N LYS A 94 10.73 -1.76 -4.19
CA LYS A 94 10.95 -2.29 -2.84
C LYS A 94 10.82 -1.17 -1.81
N ALA A 95 9.87 -1.30 -0.89
CA ALA A 95 9.88 -0.54 0.36
C ALA A 95 11.01 -1.06 1.25
N GLY A 96 12.09 -0.27 1.37
CA GLY A 96 13.17 -0.52 2.33
C GLY A 96 13.94 -1.83 2.12
N ASP A 97 13.95 -2.37 0.90
CA ASP A 97 14.55 -3.68 0.52
C ASP A 97 13.92 -4.92 1.21
N LEU A 98 12.84 -4.73 1.97
CA LEU A 98 12.18 -5.80 2.73
C LEU A 98 10.83 -6.22 2.12
N VAL A 99 10.13 -5.32 1.43
CA VAL A 99 8.78 -5.56 0.90
C VAL A 99 8.68 -5.06 -0.53
N THR A 100 8.31 -5.94 -1.45
CA THR A 100 7.95 -5.57 -2.83
C THR A 100 6.54 -4.99 -2.83
N ILE A 101 6.39 -3.73 -3.27
CA ILE A 101 5.10 -3.03 -3.27
C ILE A 101 4.33 -3.42 -4.55
N ASN A 102 3.82 -4.65 -4.59
CA ASN A 102 2.94 -5.15 -5.65
C ASN A 102 1.51 -5.32 -5.13
N ALA A 103 0.51 -5.29 -6.02
CA ALA A 103 -0.89 -5.39 -5.59
C ALA A 103 -1.19 -6.73 -4.87
N GLY A 104 -0.35 -7.75 -5.14
CA GLY A 104 -0.38 -9.05 -4.49
C GLY A 104 -0.02 -9.05 -3.00
N THR A 105 0.71 -8.06 -2.48
CA THR A 105 1.09 -8.05 -1.03
C THR A 105 -0.03 -7.58 -0.11
N ILE A 106 -1.08 -6.96 -0.66
CA ILE A 106 -2.27 -6.59 0.12
C ILE A 106 -3.20 -7.80 0.33
N VAL A 107 -3.10 -8.81 -0.55
CA VAL A 107 -3.98 -9.99 -0.56
C VAL A 107 -3.34 -11.27 0.00
N ASN A 108 -2.02 -11.29 0.23
CA ASN A 108 -1.27 -12.43 0.75
C ASN A 108 -0.61 -12.10 2.09
#